data_AF-A0AAV0Y675-F1
#
_entry.id   AF-A0AAV0Y675-F1
#
_cell.length_a   1.000
_cell.length_b   1.000
_cell.length_c   1.000
_cell.angle_alpha   90.00
_cell.angle_beta   90.00
_cell.angle_gamma   90.00
#
_symmetry.space_group_name_H-M   'P 1'
#
loop_
_entity.id
_entity.type
_entity.pdbx_description
1 polymer ?
#
loop_
_entity_poly.entity_id
_entity_poly.type
_entity_poly.pdbx_seq_one_letter_code
_entity_poly.pdbx_strand_id
1 'polypeptide(L)'
;MSDIDQNETSSSDNLIDLESSVSVPSSGELYEPSGEFDSDDSRYSNISQSEHVLDRTNNSIGITDSVLEDARNLLKLTLNQNQVVKKTIMSKFMTTHQALNLIPLFNGENADDSFAFHNACEYALQSIDPAEKENLIRGITTRLIGKAIRPFRHKKPTTYKELKETLDLTVNKKQTLTHLHSKLSTFKIASGESI
;
A
#
# COMPACT_ATOMS: atom_id res chain seq x y z
N MET A 1 5.19 37.90 5.82
CA MET A 1 3.86 38.47 5.53
C MET A 1 3.10 37.44 4.73
N SER A 2 2.10 36.74 5.25
CA SER A 2 1.16 37.05 6.34
C SER A 2 0.60 35.72 6.86
N ASP A 3 0.72 35.46 8.17
CA ASP A 3 -0.37 35.27 9.17
C ASP A 3 -1.04 33.88 9.04
N ILE A 4 -0.74 32.84 9.83
CA ILE A 4 -0.96 32.60 11.28
C ILE A 4 -2.38 32.95 11.77
N ASP A 5 -3.16 31.88 12.00
CA ASP A 5 -4.18 31.66 13.06
C ASP A 5 -4.38 30.11 13.03
N GLN A 6 -4.07 29.25 14.01
CA GLN A 6 -4.22 29.17 15.47
C GLN A 6 -5.65 29.29 16.01
N ASN A 7 -5.93 28.32 16.92
CA ASN A 7 -6.93 28.36 18.00
C ASN A 7 -8.39 28.04 17.60
N GLU A 8 -9.22 27.25 18.31
CA GLU A 8 -9.28 26.73 19.69
C GLU A 8 -10.07 25.39 19.68
N THR A 9 -9.63 24.30 20.29
CA THR A 9 -10.03 23.81 21.63
C THR A 9 -11.34 24.35 22.19
N SER A 10 -12.31 23.47 22.51
CA SER A 10 -12.75 23.21 23.88
C SER A 10 -14.01 22.32 23.90
N SER A 11 -13.98 21.31 24.79
CA SER A 11 -15.05 20.83 25.67
C SER A 11 -16.43 20.49 25.08
N SER A 12 -17.10 19.41 25.50
CA SER A 12 -17.25 18.99 26.89
C SER A 12 -17.83 17.59 26.93
N ASP A 13 -17.36 16.83 27.91
CA ASP A 13 -18.05 15.72 28.56
C ASP A 13 -19.51 16.05 28.86
N ASN A 14 -20.40 15.06 28.75
CA ASN A 14 -21.62 15.02 29.55
C ASN A 14 -21.98 13.56 29.84
N LEU A 15 -21.35 13.08 30.91
CA LEU A 15 -21.84 12.05 31.81
C LEU A 15 -23.11 12.62 32.48
N ILE A 16 -24.26 11.95 32.35
CA ILE A 16 -25.43 12.27 33.18
C ILE A 16 -25.84 10.98 33.89
N ASP A 17 -25.53 10.98 35.18
CA ASP A 17 -25.96 10.03 36.18
C ASP A 17 -27.47 10.00 36.34
N LEU A 18 -27.96 8.81 36.72
CA LEU A 18 -29.25 8.60 37.35
C LEU A 18 -29.37 9.50 38.58
N GLU A 19 -30.53 10.11 38.81
CA GLU A 19 -31.27 9.94 40.07
C GLU A 19 -32.76 10.21 39.85
N SER A 20 -33.55 9.19 40.20
CA SER A 20 -35.00 9.18 40.22
C SER A 20 -35.49 9.84 41.49
N SER A 21 -36.20 10.97 41.36
CA SER A 21 -36.92 11.61 42.46
C SER A 21 -38.23 10.87 42.74
N VAL A 22 -38.26 10.04 43.79
CA VAL A 22 -39.52 9.55 44.38
C VAL A 22 -39.83 10.34 45.64
N SER A 23 -40.98 10.98 45.59
CA SER A 23 -41.62 11.77 46.63
C SER A 23 -42.13 10.90 47.79
N VAL A 24 -41.86 11.35 49.02
CA VAL A 24 -42.42 10.81 50.25
C VAL A 24 -43.65 11.65 50.67
N PRO A 25 -44.78 11.02 51.03
CA PRO A 25 -45.67 11.52 52.05
C PRO A 25 -45.64 10.55 53.25
N SER A 26 -45.17 10.97 54.42
CA SER A 26 -45.97 11.58 55.50
C SER A 26 -47.07 10.67 56.06
N SER A 27 -46.70 9.95 57.12
CA SER A 27 -47.46 9.61 58.34
C SER A 27 -48.90 9.12 58.20
N GLY A 28 -49.16 7.86 58.59
CA GLY A 28 -50.52 7.38 58.80
C GLY A 28 -50.62 5.93 59.29
N GLU A 29 -50.79 5.80 60.61
CA GLU A 29 -51.50 4.75 61.35
C GLU A 29 -50.91 3.33 61.48
N LEU A 30 -50.73 2.96 62.76
CA LEU A 30 -50.53 1.61 63.28
C LEU A 30 -51.74 0.74 62.97
N TYR A 31 -51.52 -0.31 62.19
CA TYR A 31 -52.44 -1.44 62.08
C TYR A 31 -51.64 -2.70 62.37
N GLU A 32 -51.92 -3.37 63.50
CA GLU A 32 -51.50 -4.75 63.73
C GLU A 32 -52.54 -5.67 63.08
N PRO A 33 -52.18 -6.50 62.08
CA PRO A 33 -53.02 -7.59 61.66
C PRO A 33 -52.53 -8.87 62.36
N SER A 34 -53.32 -9.35 63.32
CA SER A 34 -53.32 -10.75 63.72
C SER A 34 -53.80 -11.59 62.52
N GLY A 35 -52.87 -12.14 61.75
CA GLY A 35 -53.12 -13.04 60.64
C GLY A 35 -52.13 -14.19 60.67
N GLU A 36 -52.64 -15.42 60.71
CA GLU A 36 -51.87 -16.66 60.61
C GLU A 36 -50.97 -16.63 59.36
N PHE A 37 -49.68 -16.87 59.59
CA PHE A 37 -48.63 -16.81 58.58
C PHE A 37 -48.58 -18.14 57.83
N ASP A 38 -49.44 -18.31 56.82
CA ASP A 38 -49.19 -19.35 55.81
C ASP A 38 -47.91 -18.96 55.06
N SER A 39 -46.89 -19.80 55.24
CA SER A 39 -45.55 -19.60 54.70
C SER A 39 -45.59 -19.79 53.19
N ASP A 40 -45.76 -18.68 52.46
CA ASP A 40 -45.76 -18.63 51.01
C ASP A 40 -44.33 -18.84 50.45
N ASP A 41 -43.93 -20.11 50.39
CA ASP A 41 -42.62 -20.64 49.94
C ASP A 41 -42.30 -20.29 48.46
N SER A 42 -43.27 -19.75 47.73
CA SER A 42 -43.17 -19.43 46.32
C SER A 42 -42.27 -18.22 46.01
N ARG A 43 -42.21 -17.23 46.91
CA ARG A 43 -41.44 -15.99 46.71
C ARG A 43 -39.92 -16.19 46.77
N TYR A 44 -39.44 -17.08 47.63
CA TYR A 44 -38.01 -17.39 47.74
C TYR A 44 -37.49 -18.18 46.52
N SER A 45 -38.34 -19.00 45.89
CA SER A 45 -37.96 -19.77 44.70
C SER A 45 -37.73 -18.87 43.46
N ASN A 46 -38.54 -17.82 43.30
CA ASN A 46 -38.42 -16.87 42.18
C ASN A 46 -37.16 -16.01 42.28
N ILE A 47 -36.75 -15.66 43.51
CA ILE A 47 -35.52 -14.88 43.76
C ILE A 47 -34.28 -15.74 43.50
N SER A 48 -34.29 -17.00 43.92
CA SER A 48 -33.17 -17.93 43.65
C SER A 48 -33.03 -18.21 42.15
N GLN A 49 -34.15 -18.31 41.42
CA GLN A 49 -34.12 -18.46 39.96
C GLN A 49 -33.58 -17.22 39.26
N SER A 50 -33.91 -16.01 39.72
CA SER A 50 -33.41 -14.78 39.11
C SER A 50 -31.91 -14.57 39.36
N GLU A 51 -31.42 -14.91 40.54
CA GLU A 51 -29.99 -14.87 40.89
C GLU A 51 -29.17 -15.82 40.00
N HIS A 52 -29.66 -17.04 39.79
CA HIS A 52 -29.04 -17.99 38.87
C HIS A 52 -29.04 -17.49 37.40
N VAL A 53 -30.05 -16.73 36.98
CA VAL A 53 -30.08 -16.11 35.64
C VAL A 53 -29.02 -15.01 35.54
N LEU A 54 -28.89 -14.16 36.56
CA LEU A 54 -27.89 -13.09 36.63
C LEU A 54 -26.46 -13.65 36.55
N ASP A 55 -26.16 -14.72 37.29
CA ASP A 55 -24.86 -15.37 37.25
C ASP A 55 -24.54 -15.97 35.88
N ARG A 56 -25.54 -16.57 35.23
CA ARG A 56 -25.41 -17.07 33.86
C ARG A 56 -25.12 -15.94 32.88
N THR A 57 -25.82 -14.82 33.00
CA THR A 57 -25.58 -13.65 32.13
C THR A 57 -24.22 -13.03 32.37
N ASN A 58 -23.77 -12.90 33.63
CA ASN A 58 -22.47 -12.35 33.96
C ASN A 58 -21.33 -13.22 33.41
N ASN A 59 -21.44 -14.54 33.54
CA ASN A 59 -20.48 -15.47 32.94
C ASN A 59 -20.49 -15.37 31.41
N SER A 60 -21.68 -15.32 30.80
CA SER A 60 -21.79 -15.15 29.34
C SER A 60 -21.17 -13.84 28.85
N ILE A 61 -21.33 -12.74 29.58
CA ILE A 61 -20.73 -11.43 29.26
C ILE A 61 -19.20 -11.51 29.35
N GLY A 62 -18.66 -12.11 30.43
CA GLY A 62 -17.22 -12.32 30.57
C GLY A 62 -16.62 -13.17 29.46
N ILE A 63 -17.34 -14.20 29.01
CA ILE A 63 -16.95 -15.01 27.84
C ILE A 63 -16.94 -14.14 26.58
N THR A 64 -17.98 -13.34 26.33
CA THR A 64 -18.03 -12.48 25.14
C THR A 64 -16.94 -11.42 25.13
N ASP A 65 -16.57 -10.86 26.28
CA ASP A 65 -15.49 -9.87 26.38
C ASP A 65 -14.13 -10.51 26.07
N SER A 66 -13.89 -11.73 26.55
CA SER A 66 -12.65 -12.46 26.22
C SER A 66 -12.54 -12.75 24.72
N VAL A 67 -13.63 -13.20 24.09
CA VAL A 67 -13.67 -13.50 22.65
C VAL A 67 -13.50 -12.23 21.82
N LEU A 68 -14.08 -11.10 22.27
CA LEU A 68 -13.92 -9.81 21.61
C LEU A 68 -12.48 -9.31 21.70
N GLU A 69 -11.82 -9.51 22.84
CA GLU A 69 -10.42 -9.12 23.00
C GLU A 69 -9.48 -10.00 22.17
N ASP A 70 -9.74 -11.31 22.11
CA ASP A 70 -9.01 -12.22 21.22
C ASP A 70 -9.18 -11.82 19.74
N ALA A 71 -10.40 -11.48 19.32
CA ALA A 71 -10.66 -11.00 17.96
C ALA A 71 -9.90 -9.69 17.66
N ARG A 72 -9.86 -8.74 18.60
CA ARG A 72 -9.06 -7.51 18.46
C ARG A 72 -7.57 -7.81 18.35
N ASN A 73 -7.05 -8.73 19.14
CA ASN A 73 -5.64 -9.11 19.12
C ASN A 73 -5.27 -9.79 17.79
N LEU A 74 -6.13 -10.66 17.26
CA LEU A 74 -5.97 -11.25 15.93
C LEU A 74 -5.98 -10.20 14.82
N LEU A 75 -6.87 -9.20 14.89
CA LEU A 75 -6.90 -8.10 13.92
C LEU A 75 -5.63 -7.25 13.98
N LYS A 76 -5.14 -6.92 15.18
CA LYS A 76 -3.87 -6.19 15.38
C LYS A 76 -2.69 -6.96 14.80
N LEU A 77 -2.60 -8.27 15.07
CA LEU A 77 -1.57 -9.14 14.50
C LEU A 77 -1.62 -9.16 12.97
N THR A 78 -2.81 -9.32 12.40
CA THR A 78 -3.01 -9.35 10.95
C THR A 78 -2.62 -8.03 10.28
N LEU A 79 -2.99 -6.89 10.88
CA LEU A 79 -2.60 -5.56 10.40
C LEU A 79 -1.08 -5.37 10.42
N ASN A 80 -0.43 -5.73 11.52
CA ASN A 80 1.02 -5.64 11.65
C ASN A 80 1.72 -6.53 10.63
N GLN A 81 1.22 -7.75 10.42
CA GLN A 81 1.78 -8.68 9.45
C GLN A 81 1.64 -8.15 8.01
N ASN A 82 0.49 -7.56 7.65
CA ASN A 82 0.29 -6.92 6.35
C ASN A 82 1.20 -5.70 6.16
N GLN A 83 1.44 -4.90 7.20
CA GLN A 83 2.40 -3.79 7.14
C GLN A 83 3.84 -4.28 6.96
N VAL A 84 4.23 -5.35 7.66
CA VAL A 84 5.56 -5.96 7.53
C VAL A 84 5.75 -6.55 6.13
N VAL A 85 4.75 -7.25 5.58
CA VAL A 85 4.79 -7.77 4.20
C VAL A 85 4.91 -6.64 3.19
N LYS A 86 4.10 -5.59 3.31
CA LYS A 86 4.18 -4.40 2.44
C LYS A 86 5.55 -3.73 2.51
N LYS A 87 6.10 -3.55 3.71
CA LYS A 87 7.43 -2.97 3.92
C LYS A 87 8.54 -3.85 3.35
N THR A 88 8.42 -5.18 3.49
CA THR A 88 9.40 -6.13 2.97
C THR A 88 9.38 -6.15 1.44
N ILE A 89 8.21 -6.12 0.81
CA ILE A 89 8.06 -5.99 -0.65
C ILE A 89 8.66 -4.66 -1.13
N MET A 90 8.35 -3.55 -0.47
CA MET A 90 8.94 -2.24 -0.79
C MET A 90 10.46 -2.17 -0.58
N SER A 91 11.03 -2.99 0.31
CA SER A 91 12.49 -3.07 0.51
C SER A 91 13.20 -3.96 -0.51
N LYS A 92 12.48 -4.90 -1.15
CA LYS A 92 13.04 -5.83 -2.13
C LYS A 92 13.11 -5.22 -3.53
N PHE A 93 12.20 -4.31 -3.84
CA PHE A 93 12.09 -3.70 -5.17
C PHE A 93 12.51 -2.23 -5.15
N MET A 94 13.29 -1.85 -6.15
CA MET A 94 13.68 -0.46 -6.39
C MET A 94 12.46 0.33 -6.86
N THR A 95 12.40 1.62 -6.51
CA THR A 95 11.34 2.51 -6.99
C THR A 95 11.48 2.82 -8.49
N THR A 96 10.38 3.10 -9.18
CA THR A 96 10.37 3.47 -10.62
C THR A 96 11.27 4.66 -10.92
N HIS A 97 11.35 5.64 -10.01
CA HIS A 97 12.22 6.80 -10.18
C HIS A 97 13.72 6.44 -10.13
N GLN A 98 14.12 5.61 -9.17
CA GLN A 98 15.50 5.12 -9.07
C GLN A 98 15.87 4.27 -10.30
N ALA A 99 14.94 3.44 -10.77
CA ALA A 99 15.11 2.62 -11.97
C ALA A 99 15.39 3.48 -13.21
N LEU A 100 14.65 4.59 -13.39
CA LEU A 100 14.87 5.51 -14.51
C LEU A 100 16.19 6.27 -14.41
N ASN A 101 16.64 6.58 -13.20
CA ASN A 101 17.92 7.26 -12.99
C ASN A 101 19.13 6.40 -13.37
N LEU A 102 19.03 5.06 -13.22
CA LEU A 102 20.07 4.13 -13.67
C LEU A 102 20.20 4.05 -15.19
N ILE A 103 19.13 4.34 -15.92
CA ILE A 103 19.09 4.19 -17.37
C ILE A 103 19.70 5.45 -18.02
N PRO A 104 20.78 5.31 -18.80
CA PRO A 104 21.41 6.43 -19.47
C PRO A 104 20.52 6.98 -20.59
N LEU A 105 20.79 8.22 -21.01
CA LEU A 105 20.13 8.80 -22.18
C LEU A 105 20.64 8.11 -23.46
N PHE A 106 19.73 7.78 -24.38
CA PHE A 106 20.09 7.08 -25.60
C PHE A 106 19.65 7.83 -26.86
N ASN A 107 20.60 8.14 -27.74
CA ASN A 107 20.39 8.94 -28.96
C ASN A 107 20.14 8.10 -30.23
N GLY A 108 20.52 6.82 -30.23
CA GLY A 108 20.41 5.92 -31.37
C GLY A 108 21.53 6.03 -32.42
N GLU A 109 22.69 6.58 -32.09
CA GLU A 109 23.81 6.74 -33.04
C GLU A 109 24.94 5.72 -32.85
N ASN A 110 25.26 5.37 -31.60
CA ASN A 110 26.34 4.44 -31.28
C ASN A 110 25.78 3.06 -30.93
N ALA A 111 26.34 2.01 -31.52
CA ALA A 111 25.97 0.63 -31.22
C ALA A 111 26.41 0.19 -29.81
N ASP A 112 27.58 0.66 -29.35
CA ASP A 112 28.10 0.33 -28.01
C ASP A 112 27.23 0.92 -26.90
N ASP A 113 26.75 2.15 -27.08
CA ASP A 113 25.80 2.80 -26.16
C ASP A 113 24.45 2.07 -26.13
N SER A 114 24.07 1.41 -27.24
CA SER A 114 22.84 0.61 -27.31
C SER A 114 22.95 -0.60 -26.38
N PHE A 115 24.10 -1.30 -26.38
CA PHE A 115 24.32 -2.45 -25.53
C PHE A 115 24.27 -2.07 -24.04
N ALA A 116 24.97 -0.99 -23.65
CA ALA A 116 24.95 -0.48 -22.28
C ALA A 116 23.54 -0.07 -21.83
N PHE A 117 22.79 0.61 -22.70
CA PHE A 117 21.40 0.99 -22.43
C PHE A 117 20.49 -0.22 -22.22
N HIS A 118 20.59 -1.24 -23.06
CA HIS A 118 19.78 -2.45 -22.95
C HIS A 118 20.07 -3.21 -21.67
N ASN A 119 21.34 -3.32 -21.28
CA ASN A 119 21.73 -3.97 -20.03
C ASN A 119 21.17 -3.22 -18.81
N ALA A 120 21.27 -1.88 -18.81
CA ALA A 120 20.70 -1.04 -17.75
C ALA A 120 19.17 -1.19 -17.67
N CYS A 121 18.47 -1.25 -18.81
CA CYS A 121 17.03 -1.46 -18.86
C CYS A 121 16.62 -2.85 -18.35
N GLU A 122 17.33 -3.91 -18.74
CA GLU A 122 17.06 -5.27 -18.28
C GLU A 122 17.27 -5.39 -16.76
N TYR A 123 18.35 -4.81 -16.23
CA TYR A 123 18.60 -4.76 -14.79
C TYR A 123 17.50 -3.99 -14.03
N ALA A 124 17.09 -2.83 -14.55
CA ALA A 124 16.03 -2.02 -13.97
C ALA A 124 14.68 -2.76 -13.94
N LEU A 125 14.34 -3.50 -15.01
CA LEU A 125 13.11 -4.28 -15.11
C LEU A 125 13.09 -5.53 -14.20
N GLN A 126 14.25 -6.11 -13.90
CA GLN A 126 14.37 -7.21 -12.94
C GLN A 126 14.28 -6.73 -11.49
N SER A 127 14.71 -5.50 -11.24
CA SER A 127 14.84 -4.93 -9.89
C SER A 127 13.58 -4.20 -9.40
N ILE A 128 12.58 -4.01 -10.27
CA ILE A 128 11.33 -3.30 -9.96
C ILE A 128 10.16 -4.26 -9.67
N ASP A 129 9.15 -3.76 -8.95
CA ASP A 129 7.90 -4.48 -8.72
C ASP A 129 7.23 -4.84 -10.07
N PRO A 130 6.83 -6.10 -10.29
CA PRO A 130 6.05 -6.52 -11.45
C PRO A 130 4.86 -5.62 -11.78
N ALA A 131 4.17 -5.06 -10.78
CA ALA A 131 3.04 -4.16 -10.99
C ALA A 131 3.42 -2.83 -11.66
N GLU A 132 4.67 -2.38 -11.48
CA GLU A 132 5.18 -1.10 -11.98
C GLU A 132 5.97 -1.23 -13.29
N LYS A 133 6.09 -2.44 -13.85
CA LYS A 133 6.86 -2.69 -15.08
C LYS A 133 6.36 -1.89 -16.27
N GLU A 134 5.05 -1.76 -16.45
CA GLU A 134 4.46 -0.99 -17.55
C GLU A 134 4.79 0.51 -17.42
N ASN A 135 4.73 1.04 -16.20
CA ASN A 135 5.10 2.42 -15.90
C ASN A 135 6.58 2.67 -16.17
N LEU A 136 7.44 1.71 -15.82
CA LEU A 136 8.86 1.78 -16.13
C LEU A 136 9.10 1.77 -17.64
N ILE A 137 8.48 0.87 -18.41
CA ILE A 137 8.61 0.83 -19.88
C ILE A 137 8.22 2.17 -20.50
N ARG A 138 7.12 2.77 -20.03
CA ARG A 138 6.72 4.10 -20.48
C ARG A 138 7.75 5.17 -20.07
N GLY A 139 8.28 5.10 -18.86
CA GLY A 139 9.35 5.97 -18.40
C GLY A 139 10.63 5.85 -19.22
N ILE A 140 11.02 4.64 -19.64
CA ILE A 140 12.20 4.40 -20.48
C ILE A 140 12.10 5.18 -21.80
N THR A 141 10.90 5.31 -22.36
CA THR A 141 10.70 6.11 -23.59
C THR A 141 11.07 7.59 -23.41
N THR A 142 11.02 8.12 -22.18
CA THR A 142 11.43 9.50 -21.88
C THR A 142 12.95 9.68 -21.87
N ARG A 143 13.71 8.58 -21.73
CA ARG A 143 15.18 8.58 -21.78
C ARG A 143 15.71 8.42 -23.21
N LEU A 144 14.83 8.18 -24.17
CA LEU A 144 15.17 8.13 -25.59
C LEU A 144 15.20 9.54 -26.16
N ILE A 145 16.25 9.87 -26.89
CA ILE A 145 16.45 11.18 -27.53
C ILE A 145 16.84 11.02 -29.00
N GLY A 146 16.80 12.11 -29.77
CA GLY A 146 17.37 12.15 -31.12
C GLY A 146 16.72 11.22 -32.14
N LYS A 147 17.47 10.22 -32.65
CA LYS A 147 16.99 9.26 -33.65
C LYS A 147 16.18 8.14 -33.02
N ALA A 148 16.48 7.77 -31.78
CA ALA A 148 15.83 6.69 -31.05
C ALA A 148 14.37 6.99 -30.67
N ILE A 149 14.00 8.26 -30.42
CA ILE A 149 12.62 8.63 -30.03
C ILE A 149 11.63 8.64 -31.21
N ARG A 150 12.10 8.79 -32.45
CA ARG A 150 11.25 8.94 -33.65
C ARG A 150 10.24 7.80 -33.83
N PRO A 151 10.62 6.51 -33.74
CA PRO A 151 9.65 5.42 -33.87
C PRO A 151 8.60 5.40 -32.75
N PHE A 152 8.90 5.95 -31.57
CA PHE A 152 8.00 5.93 -30.42
C PHE A 152 7.07 7.14 -30.31
N ARG A 153 7.18 8.12 -31.23
CA ARG A 153 6.26 9.27 -31.28
C ARG A 153 4.81 8.86 -31.56
N HIS A 154 4.62 7.81 -32.35
CA HIS A 154 3.29 7.38 -32.81
C HIS A 154 2.85 6.04 -32.21
N LYS A 155 3.79 5.22 -31.72
CA LYS A 155 3.51 3.93 -31.10
C LYS A 155 4.19 3.88 -29.73
N LYS A 156 3.38 3.80 -28.67
CA LYS A 156 3.90 3.55 -27.31
C LYS A 156 4.09 2.04 -27.13
N PRO A 157 5.28 1.57 -26.78
CA PRO A 157 5.52 0.15 -26.56
C PRO A 157 4.84 -0.27 -25.25
N THR A 158 4.11 -1.38 -25.29
CA THR A 158 3.53 -2.00 -24.09
C THR A 158 4.48 -3.01 -23.46
N THR A 159 5.36 -3.60 -24.29
CA THR A 159 6.30 -4.66 -23.87
C THR A 159 7.73 -4.24 -24.14
N TYR A 160 8.66 -4.58 -23.22
CA TYR A 160 10.09 -4.31 -23.40
C TYR A 160 10.69 -4.97 -24.66
N LYS A 161 10.18 -6.14 -25.05
CA LYS A 161 10.60 -6.84 -26.27
C LYS A 161 10.37 -6.00 -27.53
N GLU A 162 9.20 -5.34 -27.64
CA GLU A 162 8.89 -4.46 -28.76
C GLU A 162 9.78 -3.22 -28.78
N LEU A 163 10.06 -2.67 -27.59
CA LEU A 163 10.96 -1.53 -27.40
C LEU A 163 12.37 -1.88 -27.92
N LYS A 164 12.93 -3.02 -27.48
CA LYS A 164 14.25 -3.54 -27.88
C LYS A 164 14.34 -3.74 -29.39
N GLU A 165 13.39 -4.48 -29.96
CA GLU A 165 13.38 -4.76 -31.40
C GLU A 165 13.33 -3.47 -32.25
N THR A 166 12.51 -2.51 -31.85
CA THR A 166 12.38 -1.22 -32.54
C THR A 166 13.65 -0.38 -32.42
N LEU A 167 14.32 -0.42 -31.26
CA LEU A 167 15.61 0.22 -31.03
C LEU A 167 16.72 -0.41 -31.90
N ASP A 168 16.81 -1.74 -31.91
CA ASP A 168 17.79 -2.47 -32.70
C ASP A 168 17.62 -2.22 -34.20
N LEU A 169 16.39 -2.14 -34.70
CA LEU A 169 16.11 -1.76 -36.09
C LEU A 169 16.56 -0.32 -36.43
N THR A 170 16.50 0.57 -35.45
CA THR A 170 16.87 1.98 -35.61
C THR A 170 18.38 2.17 -35.61
N VAL A 171 19.09 1.46 -34.72
CA VAL A 171 20.54 1.49 -34.58
C VAL A 171 21.22 0.73 -35.73
N ASN A 172 20.73 -0.46 -36.05
CA ASN A 172 21.26 -1.31 -37.12
C ASN A 172 20.72 -0.94 -38.49
N LYS A 173 20.43 0.34 -38.77
CA LYS A 173 20.10 0.80 -40.13
C LYS A 173 21.17 0.26 -41.06
N LYS A 174 20.80 -0.78 -41.82
CA LYS A 174 21.68 -1.54 -42.70
C LYS A 174 22.56 -0.56 -43.44
N GLN A 175 23.84 -0.51 -43.09
CA GLN A 175 24.80 0.27 -43.85
C GLN A 175 24.77 -0.33 -45.25
N THR A 176 24.28 0.43 -46.23
CA THR A 176 24.23 -0.03 -47.61
C THR A 176 25.65 -0.42 -48.03
N LEU A 177 25.80 -1.44 -48.87
CA LEU A 177 27.09 -1.86 -49.42
C LEU A 177 27.91 -0.65 -49.93
N THR A 178 27.24 0.31 -50.57
CA THR A 178 27.80 1.59 -51.00
C THR A 178 28.38 2.45 -49.85
N HIS A 179 27.74 2.49 -48.69
CA HIS A 179 28.24 3.22 -47.52
C HIS A 179 29.50 2.56 -46.93
N LEU A 180 29.52 1.22 -46.87
CA LEU A 180 30.69 0.47 -46.43
C LEU A 180 31.87 0.65 -47.40
N HIS A 181 31.63 0.53 -48.72
CA HIS A 181 32.67 0.81 -49.73
C HIS A 181 33.18 2.24 -49.64
N SER A 182 32.29 3.21 -49.42
CA SER A 182 32.68 4.61 -49.24
C SER A 182 33.58 4.79 -48.01
N LYS A 183 33.22 4.21 -46.85
CA LYS A 183 34.05 4.24 -45.63
C LYS A 183 35.41 3.56 -45.84
N LEU A 184 35.43 2.39 -46.47
CA LEU A 184 36.67 1.67 -46.76
C LEU A 184 37.58 2.48 -47.69
N SER A 185 37.01 3.12 -48.71
CA SER A 185 37.77 3.93 -49.67
C SER A 185 38.31 5.23 -49.04
N THR A 186 37.71 5.72 -47.96
CA THR A 186 38.23 6.86 -47.19
C THR A 186 39.34 6.49 -46.20
N PHE A 187 39.49 5.22 -45.83
CA PHE A 187 40.64 4.76 -45.08
C PHE A 187 41.86 4.67 -46.00
N LYS A 188 42.59 5.78 -46.15
CA LYS A 188 43.99 5.71 -46.55
C LYS A 188 44.80 5.39 -45.29
N ILE A 189 45.46 4.23 -45.28
CA ILE A 189 46.47 3.90 -44.27
C ILE A 189 47.50 5.03 -44.29
N ALA A 190 47.57 5.81 -43.22
CA ALA A 190 48.57 6.83 -43.09
C ALA A 190 49.94 6.13 -43.01
N SER A 191 50.89 6.56 -43.83
CA SER A 191 52.23 5.97 -43.89
C SER A 191 52.91 6.07 -42.52
N GLY A 192 52.84 4.99 -41.73
CA GLY A 192 53.39 4.94 -40.37
C GLY A 192 52.66 4.02 -39.38
N GLU A 193 51.45 3.54 -39.67
CA GLU A 193 50.78 2.56 -38.80
C GLU A 193 51.32 1.14 -39.10
N SER A 194 51.90 0.50 -38.08
CA SER A 194 52.36 -0.89 -38.17
C SER A 194 51.17 -1.84 -38.27
N ILE A 195 51.31 -2.82 -39.17
CA ILE A 195 50.41 -3.98 -39.32
C ILE A 195 50.46 -4.85 -38.07
#